data_AF-A0A2W4QN64-F1
#
_entry.id   AF-A0A2W4QN64-F1
#
_cell.length_a   1.000
_cell.length_b   1.000
_cell.length_c   1.000
_cell.angle_alpha   90.00
_cell.angle_beta   90.00
_cell.angle_gamma   90.00
#
_symmetry.space_group_name_H-M   'P 1'
#
loop_
_entity.id
_entity.type
_entity.pdbx_description
1 polymer ?
#
loop_
_entity_poly.entity_id
_entity_poly.type
_entity_poly.pdbx_seq_one_letter_code
_entity_poly.pdbx_strand_id
1 'polypeptide(L)'
;MDDLLQAFAIDSAEGLEVRPPALLRSWAGPAGLPLLIPGVPPAEVGAVQRALLLHFPPDHPVKVRAAGSVHEAPLSGLADRNWGEYRLDLFLPAPAPVPRERWPLDPLVEVMARLRAPDGCPWDREQTHASLRRYLLEEAYEAVEAIDDGDPEHLCEELGDVLLQVVFHAQIAREAGRFDMRDVVSGITEKLIRRHPHVFGGASAKTAEEVTRRWDAIKRAERGGKEAGSLLDGVSRSLPALSRACELQKRAARAGFDWDDAAGPAEKVREELAEALSAPPEEREAEVGDLLFAVVNLARKLGVDPEVALTGASAKFERRFRYVEERLAEKGLRPADVTLAEMDALWEEGKRVELRKKYGGNERQS
;
A
#
# COMPACT_ATOMS: atom_id res chain seq x y z
N MET A 1 -37.94 -28.16 7.33
CA MET A 1 -36.77 -27.92 8.20
C MET A 1 -36.45 -29.20 8.94
N ASP A 2 -37.39 -29.77 9.69
CA ASP A 2 -37.21 -31.03 10.44
C ASP A 2 -36.72 -32.20 9.58
N ASP A 3 -37.26 -32.36 8.38
CA ASP A 3 -36.79 -33.34 7.38
C ASP A 3 -35.30 -33.16 7.00
N LEU A 4 -34.83 -31.91 6.90
CA LEU A 4 -33.42 -31.60 6.59
C LEU A 4 -32.51 -31.86 7.79
N LEU A 5 -32.96 -31.48 8.99
CA LEU A 5 -32.23 -31.75 10.23
C LEU A 5 -32.04 -33.25 10.42
N GLN A 6 -33.09 -34.04 10.19
CA GLN A 6 -33.04 -35.50 10.24
C GLN A 6 -32.15 -36.07 9.13
N ALA A 7 -32.30 -35.62 7.89
CA ALA A 7 -31.53 -36.12 6.76
C ALA A 7 -30.02 -35.90 6.92
N PHE A 8 -29.60 -34.77 7.47
CA PHE A 8 -28.19 -34.45 7.69
C PHE A 8 -27.65 -34.91 9.06
N ALA A 9 -28.52 -35.48 9.91
CA ALA A 9 -28.23 -35.83 11.30
C ALA A 9 -27.68 -34.64 12.11
N ILE A 10 -28.36 -33.48 12.03
CA ILE A 10 -27.99 -32.25 12.74
C ILE A 10 -28.63 -32.25 14.12
N ASP A 11 -27.84 -32.02 15.17
CA ASP A 11 -28.39 -31.78 16.50
C ASP A 11 -28.95 -30.35 16.59
N SER A 12 -30.25 -30.23 16.84
CA SER A 12 -30.94 -28.94 16.98
C SER A 12 -30.41 -28.08 18.13
N ALA A 13 -29.67 -28.65 19.10
CA ALA A 13 -29.11 -27.94 20.23
C ALA A 13 -27.82 -27.15 19.91
N GLU A 14 -27.13 -27.45 18.79
CA GLU A 14 -25.82 -26.85 18.44
C GLU A 14 -25.92 -25.45 17.79
N GLY A 15 -27.13 -24.96 17.52
CA GLY A 15 -27.36 -23.74 16.74
C GLY A 15 -27.10 -23.95 15.25
N LEU A 16 -27.81 -23.22 14.39
CA LEU A 16 -27.75 -23.41 12.93
C LEU A 16 -28.01 -22.09 12.21
N GLU A 17 -27.12 -21.72 11.30
CA GLU A 17 -27.35 -20.64 10.35
C GLU A 17 -28.04 -21.19 9.09
N VAL A 18 -29.20 -20.65 8.73
CA VAL A 18 -29.93 -21.06 7.52
C VAL A 18 -29.91 -19.90 6.54
N ARG A 19 -29.39 -20.11 5.33
CA ARG A 19 -29.34 -19.08 4.29
C ARG A 19 -29.87 -19.57 2.95
N PRO A 20 -30.78 -18.81 2.30
CA PRO A 20 -31.16 -19.10 0.93
C PRO A 20 -29.99 -18.78 -0.03
N PRO A 21 -29.86 -19.49 -1.17
CA PRO A 21 -28.77 -19.30 -2.13
C PRO A 21 -28.61 -17.84 -2.60
N ALA A 22 -29.73 -17.13 -2.79
CA ALA A 22 -29.76 -15.75 -3.27
C ALA A 22 -29.06 -14.75 -2.33
N LEU A 23 -28.96 -15.05 -1.03
CA LEU A 23 -28.37 -14.15 -0.04
C LEU A 23 -26.87 -14.43 0.22
N LEU A 24 -26.28 -15.45 -0.41
CA LEU A 24 -24.87 -15.80 -0.21
C LEU A 24 -23.91 -14.76 -0.80
N ARG A 25 -24.31 -14.06 -1.86
CA ARG A 25 -23.46 -13.05 -2.51
C ARG A 25 -23.15 -11.84 -1.63
N SER A 26 -24.02 -11.54 -0.67
CA SER A 26 -23.90 -10.42 0.26
C SER A 26 -23.63 -10.89 1.69
N TRP A 27 -23.23 -12.16 1.85
CA TRP A 27 -22.99 -12.73 3.16
C TRP A 27 -21.62 -12.30 3.68
N ALA A 28 -21.56 -11.91 4.96
CA ALA A 28 -20.32 -11.51 5.61
C ALA A 28 -19.46 -12.70 6.07
N GLY A 29 -19.97 -13.94 5.92
CA GLY A 29 -19.33 -15.18 6.36
C GLY A 29 -20.00 -15.80 7.59
N PRO A 30 -19.61 -17.02 7.96
CA PRO A 30 -20.23 -17.80 9.03
C PRO A 30 -19.97 -17.24 10.42
N ALA A 31 -21.00 -17.20 11.27
CA ALA A 31 -20.90 -16.76 12.66
C ALA A 31 -20.34 -17.84 13.61
N GLY A 32 -19.57 -18.80 13.09
CA GLY A 32 -19.10 -19.97 13.84
C GLY A 32 -20.16 -21.06 14.07
N LEU A 33 -21.34 -20.95 13.43
CA LEU A 33 -22.38 -21.97 13.45
C LEU A 33 -22.31 -22.84 12.18
N PRO A 34 -22.85 -24.08 12.21
CA PRO A 34 -23.13 -24.85 11.00
C PRO A 34 -24.04 -24.09 10.05
N LEU A 35 -23.87 -24.29 8.74
CA LEU A 35 -24.62 -23.59 7.69
C LEU A 35 -25.49 -24.57 6.90
N LEU A 36 -26.77 -24.26 6.79
CA LEU A 36 -27.72 -24.94 5.91
C LEU A 36 -28.15 -24.02 4.77
N ILE A 37 -27.97 -24.48 3.53
CA ILE A 37 -28.43 -23.80 2.31
C ILE A 37 -29.46 -24.70 1.61
N PRO A 38 -30.77 -24.46 1.82
CA PRO A 38 -31.80 -25.29 1.22
C PRO A 38 -32.04 -24.95 -0.25
N GLY A 39 -32.29 -25.98 -1.04
CA GLY A 39 -32.85 -25.88 -2.38
C GLY A 39 -32.03 -25.08 -3.38
N VAL A 40 -30.71 -25.23 -3.43
CA VAL A 40 -29.84 -24.71 -4.48
C VAL A 40 -30.26 -25.25 -5.86
N PRO A 41 -30.60 -24.38 -6.84
CA PRO A 41 -30.86 -24.83 -8.22
C PRO A 41 -29.61 -25.43 -8.87
N PRO A 42 -29.73 -26.46 -9.73
CA PRO A 42 -28.59 -27.03 -10.47
C PRO A 42 -27.72 -25.98 -11.18
N ALA A 43 -28.35 -24.98 -11.81
CA ALA A 43 -27.66 -23.90 -12.52
C ALA A 43 -26.87 -22.95 -11.59
N GLU A 44 -27.17 -22.93 -10.29
CA GLU A 44 -26.55 -22.05 -9.32
C GLU A 44 -25.45 -22.72 -8.49
N VAL A 45 -25.28 -24.05 -8.60
CA VAL A 45 -24.29 -24.81 -7.80
C VAL A 45 -22.89 -24.21 -7.90
N GLY A 46 -22.44 -23.86 -9.11
CA GLY A 46 -21.13 -23.22 -9.30
C GLY A 46 -21.04 -21.81 -8.69
N ALA A 47 -22.13 -21.05 -8.67
CA ALA A 47 -22.16 -19.72 -8.03
C ALA A 47 -22.14 -19.84 -6.51
N VAL A 48 -22.87 -20.81 -5.96
CA VAL A 48 -22.88 -21.14 -4.53
C VAL A 48 -21.50 -21.63 -4.08
N GLN A 49 -20.87 -22.55 -4.82
CA GLN A 49 -19.49 -22.99 -4.54
C GLN A 49 -18.54 -21.78 -4.48
N ARG A 50 -18.57 -20.89 -5.48
CA ARG A 50 -17.69 -19.70 -5.48
C ARG A 50 -17.95 -18.78 -4.30
N ALA A 51 -19.22 -18.56 -3.93
CA ALA A 51 -19.56 -17.72 -2.77
C ALA A 51 -19.08 -18.35 -1.46
N LEU A 52 -19.21 -19.67 -1.32
CA LEU A 52 -18.74 -20.39 -0.14
C LEU A 52 -17.22 -20.47 -0.04
N LEU A 53 -16.50 -20.58 -1.17
CA LEU A 53 -15.03 -20.59 -1.20
C LEU A 53 -14.40 -19.24 -0.77
N LEU A 54 -15.19 -18.18 -0.61
CA LEU A 54 -14.74 -16.93 0.01
C LEU A 54 -14.65 -17.03 1.54
N HIS A 55 -15.28 -18.04 2.15
CA HIS A 55 -15.49 -18.15 3.60
C HIS A 55 -15.15 -19.52 4.19
N PHE A 56 -14.82 -20.51 3.35
CA PHE A 56 -14.52 -21.88 3.74
C PHE A 56 -13.34 -22.41 2.91
N PRO A 57 -12.48 -23.27 3.49
CA PRO A 57 -11.36 -23.83 2.76
C PRO A 57 -11.83 -24.79 1.64
N PRO A 58 -11.01 -24.99 0.57
CA PRO A 58 -11.39 -25.82 -0.57
C PRO A 58 -11.72 -27.28 -0.25
N ASP A 59 -11.13 -27.83 0.81
CA ASP A 59 -11.32 -29.19 1.32
C ASP A 59 -12.42 -29.30 2.38
N HIS A 60 -13.10 -28.19 2.72
CA HIS A 60 -14.18 -28.19 3.71
C HIS A 60 -15.27 -29.21 3.33
N PRO A 61 -15.67 -30.11 4.25
CA PRO A 61 -16.66 -31.13 3.95
C PRO A 61 -18.04 -30.51 3.76
N VAL A 62 -18.72 -30.87 2.67
CA VAL A 62 -20.09 -30.49 2.36
C VAL A 62 -20.94 -31.74 2.27
N LYS A 63 -21.99 -31.82 3.08
CA LYS A 63 -23.05 -32.80 2.89
C LYS A 63 -24.06 -32.24 1.89
N VAL A 64 -24.33 -32.99 0.84
CA VAL A 64 -25.22 -32.62 -0.26
C VAL A 64 -26.38 -33.61 -0.28
N ARG A 65 -27.61 -33.13 -0.08
CA ARG A 65 -28.80 -33.94 -0.30
C ARG A 65 -29.29 -33.73 -1.72
N ALA A 66 -29.29 -34.80 -2.51
CA ALA A 66 -29.78 -34.82 -3.88
C ALA A 66 -30.63 -36.08 -4.09
N ALA A 67 -31.79 -35.96 -4.74
CA ALA A 67 -32.70 -37.08 -5.00
C ALA A 67 -33.04 -37.95 -3.77
N GLY A 68 -33.11 -37.35 -2.58
CA GLY A 68 -33.40 -38.05 -1.32
C GLY A 68 -32.21 -38.81 -0.70
N SER A 69 -31.03 -38.80 -1.33
CA SER A 69 -29.80 -39.38 -0.80
C SER A 69 -28.83 -38.28 -0.34
N VAL A 70 -28.04 -38.58 0.68
CA VAL A 70 -27.00 -37.67 1.20
C VAL A 70 -25.63 -38.15 0.73
N HIS A 71 -24.86 -37.23 0.16
CA HIS A 71 -23.50 -37.45 -0.32
C HIS A 71 -22.54 -36.49 0.39
N GLU A 72 -21.29 -36.91 0.55
CA GLU A 72 -20.24 -36.05 1.08
C GLU A 72 -19.22 -35.72 -0.03
N ALA A 73 -18.78 -34.47 -0.06
CA ALA A 73 -17.85 -33.94 -1.04
C ALA A 73 -17.03 -32.79 -0.44
N PRO A 74 -15.78 -32.58 -0.91
CA PRO A 74 -15.07 -31.34 -0.62
C PRO A 74 -15.75 -30.17 -1.35
N LEU A 75 -15.73 -28.98 -0.75
CA LEU A 75 -16.36 -27.78 -1.30
C LEU A 75 -15.87 -27.44 -2.72
N SER A 76 -14.57 -27.60 -2.98
CA SER A 76 -13.96 -27.34 -4.29
C SER A 76 -14.49 -28.21 -5.43
N GLY A 77 -14.99 -29.41 -5.13
CA GLY A 77 -15.50 -30.36 -6.13
C GLY A 77 -17.01 -30.38 -6.27
N LEU A 78 -17.73 -29.41 -5.68
CA LEU A 78 -19.19 -29.41 -5.66
C LEU A 78 -19.78 -29.20 -7.07
N ALA A 79 -19.19 -28.31 -7.87
CA ALA A 79 -19.64 -27.99 -9.22
C ALA A 79 -19.16 -28.99 -10.29
N ASP A 80 -18.11 -29.76 -9.99
CA ASP A 80 -17.54 -30.74 -10.91
C ASP A 80 -18.32 -32.06 -10.95
N ARG A 81 -19.23 -32.25 -9.98
CA ARG A 81 -20.08 -33.44 -9.87
C ARG A 81 -21.39 -33.24 -10.62
N ASN A 82 -21.82 -34.30 -11.31
CA ASN A 82 -23.15 -34.34 -11.92
C ASN A 82 -24.20 -34.72 -10.87
N TRP A 83 -24.98 -33.74 -10.42
CA TRP A 83 -26.07 -33.93 -9.47
C TRP A 83 -27.45 -34.12 -10.12
N GLY A 84 -27.52 -34.21 -11.45
CA GLY A 84 -28.78 -34.23 -12.19
C GLY A 84 -29.54 -32.90 -12.13
N GLU A 85 -30.85 -32.93 -12.44
CA GLU A 85 -31.72 -31.75 -12.43
C GLU A 85 -32.33 -31.44 -11.05
N TYR A 86 -31.87 -32.13 -10.00
CA TYR A 86 -32.41 -31.99 -8.65
C TYR A 86 -31.95 -30.70 -7.98
N ARG A 87 -32.84 -30.06 -7.22
CA ARG A 87 -32.43 -29.01 -6.28
C ARG A 87 -31.62 -29.65 -5.15
N LEU A 88 -30.53 -29.01 -4.77
CA LEU A 88 -29.61 -29.53 -3.76
C LEU A 88 -29.85 -28.82 -2.42
N ASP A 89 -29.94 -29.58 -1.34
CA ASP A 89 -29.77 -29.02 -0.01
C ASP A 89 -28.31 -29.21 0.40
N LEU A 90 -27.65 -28.15 0.85
CA LEU A 90 -26.27 -28.20 1.30
C LEU A 90 -26.23 -28.00 2.80
N PHE A 91 -25.55 -28.90 3.50
CA PHE A 91 -25.17 -28.71 4.89
C PHE A 91 -23.66 -28.67 4.98
N LEU A 92 -23.15 -27.58 5.54
CA LEU A 92 -21.76 -27.43 5.91
C LEU A 92 -21.72 -27.51 7.44
N PRO A 93 -20.98 -28.47 8.03
CA PRO A 93 -20.76 -28.45 9.46
C PRO A 93 -20.15 -27.10 9.85
N ALA A 94 -20.31 -26.71 11.12
CA ALA A 94 -19.58 -25.56 11.65
C ALA A 94 -18.13 -25.70 11.21
N PRO A 95 -17.53 -24.65 10.63
CA PRO A 95 -16.11 -24.71 10.37
C PRO A 95 -15.46 -25.09 11.70
N ALA A 96 -14.72 -26.22 11.72
CA ALA A 96 -13.90 -26.58 12.87
C ALA A 96 -13.18 -25.30 13.27
N PRO A 97 -13.27 -24.85 14.55
CA PRO A 97 -12.98 -23.47 14.94
C PRO A 97 -11.79 -23.01 14.15
N VAL A 98 -12.07 -22.18 13.14
CA VAL A 98 -11.05 -21.83 12.16
C VAL A 98 -9.94 -21.26 13.02
N PRO A 99 -8.71 -21.82 13.01
CA PRO A 99 -7.60 -21.12 13.63
C PRO A 99 -7.63 -19.76 12.97
N ARG A 100 -8.03 -18.71 13.73
CA ARG A 100 -8.40 -17.36 13.25
C ARG A 100 -7.81 -17.14 11.88
N GLU A 101 -8.65 -17.27 10.87
CA GLU A 101 -8.29 -17.60 9.50
C GLU A 101 -7.10 -16.78 9.01
N ARG A 102 -5.85 -17.29 9.15
CA ARG A 102 -4.63 -16.49 9.01
C ARG A 102 -4.71 -15.54 7.82
N TRP A 103 -4.82 -14.24 8.08
CA TRP A 103 -4.44 -13.23 7.10
C TRP A 103 -2.97 -13.54 6.73
N PRO A 104 -2.48 -13.27 5.51
CA PRO A 104 -1.03 -13.39 5.25
C PRO A 104 -0.19 -12.56 6.23
N LEU A 105 -0.84 -11.61 6.94
CA LEU A 105 -0.26 -10.78 7.99
C LEU A 105 -0.44 -11.33 9.41
N ASP A 106 -1.29 -12.31 9.66
CA ASP A 106 -1.57 -12.79 11.03
C ASP A 106 -0.32 -13.25 11.77
N PRO A 107 0.61 -14.00 11.14
CA PRO A 107 1.89 -14.31 11.80
C PRO A 107 2.63 -13.04 12.27
N LEU A 108 2.65 -11.98 11.44
CA LEU A 108 3.30 -10.71 11.79
C LEU A 108 2.52 -9.96 12.90
N VAL A 109 1.20 -9.94 12.84
CA VAL A 109 0.34 -9.34 13.88
C VAL A 109 0.51 -10.09 15.22
N GLU A 110 0.58 -11.41 15.20
CA GLU A 110 0.81 -12.26 16.37
C GLU A 110 2.20 -12.03 16.96
N VAL A 111 3.24 -11.96 16.11
CA VAL A 111 4.61 -11.62 16.53
C VAL A 111 4.63 -10.24 17.18
N MET A 112 4.05 -9.22 16.54
CA MET A 112 4.02 -7.86 17.08
C MET A 112 3.25 -7.79 18.42
N ALA A 113 2.12 -8.50 18.53
CA ALA A 113 1.39 -8.61 19.78
C ALA A 113 2.20 -9.30 20.89
N ARG A 114 3.01 -10.32 20.54
CA ARG A 114 3.92 -10.99 21.48
C ARG A 114 5.07 -10.07 21.90
N LEU A 115 5.68 -9.35 20.96
CA LEU A 115 6.75 -8.38 21.21
C LEU A 115 6.30 -7.27 22.16
N ARG A 116 5.06 -6.79 22.02
CA ARG A 116 4.49 -5.74 22.88
C ARG A 116 3.72 -6.23 24.12
N ALA A 117 3.66 -7.55 24.35
CA ALA A 117 3.06 -8.10 25.55
C ALA A 117 3.79 -7.62 26.82
N PRO A 118 3.19 -7.67 28.03
CA PRO A 118 3.85 -7.21 29.26
C PRO A 118 5.23 -7.84 29.53
N ASP A 119 5.42 -9.10 29.12
CA ASP A 119 6.65 -9.88 29.20
C ASP A 119 7.41 -9.95 27.86
N GLY A 120 7.06 -9.10 26.90
CA GLY A 120 7.70 -8.96 25.60
C GLY A 120 8.95 -8.08 25.63
N CYS A 121 9.36 -7.60 24.45
CA CYS A 121 10.54 -6.76 24.27
C CYS A 121 10.34 -5.37 24.91
N PRO A 122 11.23 -4.92 25.81
CA PRO A 122 11.11 -3.60 26.44
C PRO A 122 11.10 -2.45 25.44
N TRP A 123 11.96 -2.50 24.42
CA TRP A 123 12.06 -1.46 23.41
C TRP A 123 10.76 -1.35 22.61
N ASP A 124 10.20 -2.49 22.17
CA ASP A 124 8.95 -2.50 21.40
C ASP A 124 7.80 -1.93 22.20
N ARG A 125 7.68 -2.28 23.49
CA ARG A 125 6.61 -1.81 24.39
C ARG A 125 6.63 -0.30 24.61
N GLU A 126 7.82 0.30 24.71
CA GLU A 126 7.99 1.74 24.96
C GLU A 126 7.62 2.59 23.74
N GLN A 127 7.52 2.00 22.54
CA GLN A 127 7.20 2.76 21.34
C GLN A 127 5.78 3.32 21.34
N THR A 128 5.67 4.50 20.74
CA THR A 128 4.42 5.25 20.51
C THR A 128 4.32 5.61 19.03
N HIS A 129 3.14 6.03 18.57
CA HIS A 129 3.00 6.56 17.21
C HIS A 129 3.98 7.70 16.89
N ALA A 130 4.33 8.51 17.89
CA ALA A 130 5.22 9.66 17.70
C ALA A 130 6.69 9.23 17.57
N SER A 131 7.14 8.24 18.34
CA SER A 131 8.51 7.73 18.27
C SER A 131 8.77 6.93 16.99
N LEU A 132 7.73 6.25 16.47
CA LEU A 132 7.83 5.43 15.25
C LEU A 132 7.84 6.21 13.94
N ARG A 133 7.45 7.49 13.95
CA ARG A 133 7.33 8.30 12.73
C ARG A 133 8.61 8.37 11.91
N ARG A 134 9.78 8.42 12.54
CA ARG A 134 11.07 8.49 11.81
C ARG A 134 11.32 7.19 11.03
N TYR A 135 11.07 6.05 11.67
CA TYR A 135 11.30 4.73 11.08
C TYR A 135 10.38 4.51 9.89
N LEU A 136 9.09 4.86 10.01
CA LEU A 136 8.17 4.80 8.86
C LEU A 136 8.62 5.65 7.66
N LEU A 137 9.32 6.77 7.89
CA LEU A 137 9.89 7.55 6.80
C LEU A 137 11.15 6.87 6.24
N GLU A 138 12.05 6.41 7.12
CA GLU A 138 13.27 5.67 6.77
C GLU A 138 12.93 4.48 5.87
N GLU A 139 12.08 3.53 6.31
CA GLU A 139 11.74 2.34 5.50
C GLU A 139 11.06 2.71 4.17
N ALA A 140 10.29 3.80 4.15
CA ALA A 140 9.64 4.25 2.92
C ALA A 140 10.66 4.80 1.92
N TYR A 141 11.74 5.44 2.37
CA TYR A 141 12.82 5.90 1.51
C TYR A 141 13.73 4.74 1.09
N GLU A 142 14.00 3.77 1.96
CA GLU A 142 14.76 2.55 1.61
C GLU A 142 14.02 1.73 0.55
N ALA A 143 12.69 1.59 0.66
CA ALA A 143 11.87 0.99 -0.39
C ALA A 143 11.95 1.76 -1.74
N VAL A 144 12.05 3.09 -1.70
CA VAL A 144 12.26 3.91 -2.90
C VAL A 144 13.64 3.68 -3.49
N GLU A 145 14.68 3.60 -2.67
CA GLU A 145 16.04 3.27 -3.11
C GLU A 145 16.09 1.90 -3.79
N ALA A 146 15.46 0.88 -3.20
CA ALA A 146 15.40 -0.46 -3.80
C ALA A 146 14.68 -0.47 -5.18
N ILE A 147 13.65 0.37 -5.35
CA ILE A 147 13.00 0.58 -6.66
C ILE A 147 13.97 1.21 -7.67
N ASP A 148 14.68 2.26 -7.24
CA ASP A 148 15.60 3.01 -8.11
C ASP A 148 16.80 2.17 -8.55
N ASP A 149 17.28 1.29 -7.67
CA ASP A 149 18.37 0.36 -7.95
C ASP A 149 17.93 -0.89 -8.74
N GLY A 150 16.62 -1.11 -8.85
CA GLY A 150 16.05 -2.26 -9.57
C GLY A 150 16.36 -3.60 -8.88
N ASP A 151 16.49 -3.58 -7.54
CA ASP A 151 16.82 -4.75 -6.73
C ASP A 151 15.52 -5.37 -6.15
N PRO A 152 15.04 -6.50 -6.70
CA PRO A 152 13.80 -7.11 -6.25
C PRO A 152 13.90 -7.78 -4.88
N GLU A 153 15.09 -8.19 -4.45
CA GLU A 153 15.29 -8.82 -3.13
C GLU A 153 15.24 -7.76 -2.04
N HIS A 154 16.02 -6.69 -2.21
CA HIS A 154 15.99 -5.54 -1.32
C HIS A 154 14.60 -4.89 -1.28
N LEU A 155 13.93 -4.74 -2.44
CA LEU A 155 12.57 -4.21 -2.46
C LEU A 155 11.58 -5.08 -1.67
N CYS A 156 11.74 -6.41 -1.70
CA CYS A 156 10.89 -7.31 -0.92
C CYS A 156 11.12 -7.15 0.59
N GLU A 157 12.37 -6.94 1.01
CA GLU A 157 12.76 -6.66 2.39
C GLU A 157 12.13 -5.34 2.88
N GLU A 158 12.37 -4.25 2.14
CA GLU A 158 11.89 -2.92 2.52
C GLU A 158 10.36 -2.78 2.51
N LEU A 159 9.68 -3.43 1.57
CA LEU A 159 8.21 -3.51 1.60
C LEU A 159 7.72 -4.28 2.83
N GLY A 160 8.50 -5.24 3.32
CA GLY A 160 8.28 -5.93 4.59
C GLY A 160 8.40 -4.99 5.78
N ASP A 161 9.41 -4.12 5.80
CA ASP A 161 9.62 -3.16 6.89
C ASP A 161 8.62 -2.02 6.90
N VAL A 162 8.22 -1.50 5.73
CA VAL A 162 7.06 -0.60 5.62
C VAL A 162 5.79 -1.27 6.18
N LEU A 163 5.58 -2.55 5.87
CA LEU A 163 4.44 -3.31 6.38
C LEU A 163 4.53 -3.55 7.90
N LEU A 164 5.72 -3.82 8.43
CA LEU A 164 5.99 -3.91 9.85
C LEU A 164 5.54 -2.63 10.58
N GLN A 165 5.91 -1.46 10.05
CA GLN A 165 5.49 -0.18 10.63
C GLN A 165 3.97 -0.05 10.68
N VAL A 166 3.26 -0.42 9.60
CA VAL A 166 1.78 -0.41 9.59
C VAL A 166 1.20 -1.32 10.68
N VAL A 167 1.72 -2.53 10.83
CA VAL A 167 1.28 -3.48 11.88
C VAL A 167 1.59 -2.96 13.27
N PHE A 168 2.75 -2.33 13.48
CA PHE A 168 3.16 -1.72 14.74
C PHE A 168 2.17 -0.63 15.18
N HIS A 169 1.85 0.29 14.27
CA HIS A 169 0.85 1.34 14.53
C HIS A 169 -0.54 0.74 14.80
N ALA A 170 -0.96 -0.29 14.07
CA ALA A 170 -2.24 -0.95 14.32
C ALA A 170 -2.29 -1.65 15.70
N GLN A 171 -1.18 -2.25 16.14
CA GLN A 171 -1.08 -2.88 17.46
C GLN A 171 -1.17 -1.84 18.59
N ILE A 172 -0.47 -0.70 18.48
CA ILE A 172 -0.58 0.42 19.44
C ILE A 172 -2.03 0.95 19.51
N ALA A 173 -2.69 1.10 18.35
CA ALA A 173 -4.08 1.56 18.30
C ALA A 173 -5.05 0.55 18.94
N ARG A 174 -4.79 -0.76 18.78
CA ARG A 174 -5.56 -1.84 19.39
C ARG A 174 -5.45 -1.82 20.91
N GLU A 175 -4.23 -1.66 21.44
CA GLU A 175 -3.98 -1.52 22.88
C GLU A 175 -4.72 -0.33 23.49
N ALA A 176 -4.90 0.74 22.71
CA ALA A 176 -5.66 1.92 23.09
C ALA A 176 -7.18 1.80 22.83
N GLY A 177 -7.68 0.64 22.36
CA GLY A 177 -9.09 0.40 22.08
C GLY A 177 -9.67 1.27 20.95
N ARG A 178 -8.84 1.68 19.96
CA ARG A 178 -9.25 2.59 18.88
C ARG A 178 -9.59 1.89 17.58
N PHE A 179 -8.60 1.22 16.99
CA PHE A 179 -8.72 0.45 15.74
C PHE A 179 -7.63 -0.62 15.71
N ASP A 180 -7.77 -1.62 14.85
CA ASP A 180 -6.76 -2.66 14.64
C ASP A 180 -6.41 -2.88 13.16
N MET A 181 -5.62 -3.92 12.87
CA MET A 181 -5.17 -4.20 11.51
C MET A 181 -6.33 -4.57 10.57
N ARG A 182 -7.44 -5.12 11.10
CA ARG A 182 -8.63 -5.45 10.31
C ARG A 182 -9.33 -4.18 9.85
N ASP A 183 -9.42 -3.18 10.72
CA ASP A 183 -9.97 -1.88 10.38
C ASP A 183 -9.14 -1.18 9.28
N VAL A 184 -7.81 -1.27 9.37
CA VAL A 184 -6.88 -0.73 8.35
C VAL A 184 -7.12 -1.39 6.99
N VAL A 185 -7.13 -2.73 6.94
CA VAL A 185 -7.34 -3.51 5.71
C VAL A 185 -8.74 -3.28 5.14
N SER A 186 -9.77 -3.30 5.98
CA SER A 186 -11.15 -3.06 5.54
C SER A 186 -11.29 -1.66 4.96
N GLY A 187 -10.79 -0.64 5.67
CA GLY A 187 -10.88 0.76 5.26
C GLY A 187 -10.21 1.04 3.91
N ILE A 188 -9.03 0.46 3.65
CA ILE A 188 -8.38 0.60 2.34
C ILE A 188 -9.09 -0.21 1.25
N THR A 189 -9.57 -1.41 1.56
CA THR A 189 -10.27 -2.29 0.61
C THR A 189 -11.57 -1.66 0.13
N GLU A 190 -12.44 -1.23 1.05
CA GLU A 190 -13.70 -0.55 0.73
C GLU A 190 -13.46 0.74 -0.08
N LYS A 191 -12.44 1.52 0.30
CA LYS A 191 -12.04 2.74 -0.40
C LYS A 191 -11.58 2.44 -1.83
N LEU A 192 -10.80 1.39 -2.04
CA LEU A 192 -10.34 1.00 -3.37
C LEU A 192 -11.50 0.51 -4.23
N ILE A 193 -12.38 -0.35 -3.71
CA ILE A 193 -13.58 -0.82 -4.43
C ILE A 193 -14.44 0.37 -4.85
N ARG A 194 -14.76 1.28 -3.92
CA ARG A 194 -15.58 2.47 -4.19
C ARG A 194 -14.95 3.40 -5.21
N ARG A 195 -13.62 3.56 -5.21
CA ARG A 195 -12.90 4.46 -6.12
C ARG A 195 -12.60 3.86 -7.49
N HIS A 196 -12.86 2.56 -7.68
CA HIS A 196 -12.71 1.86 -8.96
C HIS A 196 -14.04 1.27 -9.45
N PRO A 197 -15.09 2.10 -9.64
CA PRO A 197 -16.38 1.61 -10.14
C PRO A 197 -16.32 1.08 -11.57
N HIS A 198 -15.21 1.31 -12.29
CA HIS A 198 -14.93 0.76 -13.61
C HIS A 198 -14.36 -0.67 -13.57
N VAL A 199 -13.87 -1.11 -12.42
CA VAL A 199 -13.41 -2.49 -12.17
C VAL A 199 -14.47 -3.26 -11.39
N PHE A 200 -15.03 -2.66 -10.32
CA PHE A 200 -15.91 -3.34 -9.37
C PHE A 200 -17.40 -2.93 -9.50
N GLY A 201 -17.74 -2.11 -10.49
CA GLY A 201 -19.10 -1.61 -10.71
C GLY A 201 -19.48 -1.60 -12.20
N GLY A 202 -20.50 -0.81 -12.55
CA GLY A 202 -21.00 -0.70 -13.94
C GLY A 202 -20.42 0.45 -14.75
N ALA A 203 -19.43 1.19 -14.23
CA ALA A 203 -18.85 2.31 -14.97
C ALA A 203 -17.86 1.79 -16.04
N SER A 204 -17.62 2.58 -17.08
CA SER A 204 -16.50 2.36 -18.00
C SER A 204 -15.47 3.48 -17.88
N ALA A 205 -14.20 3.12 -18.00
CA ALA A 205 -13.08 4.03 -18.21
C ALA A 205 -12.11 3.33 -19.17
N LYS A 206 -11.73 4.00 -20.26
CA LYS A 206 -10.92 3.40 -21.33
C LYS A 206 -9.47 3.83 -21.30
N THR A 207 -9.16 4.93 -20.62
CA THR A 207 -7.81 5.50 -20.55
C THR A 207 -7.40 5.82 -19.12
N ALA A 208 -6.09 5.90 -18.88
CA ALA A 208 -5.53 6.27 -17.57
C ALA A 208 -5.92 7.70 -17.15
N GLU A 209 -6.05 8.62 -18.11
CA GLU A 209 -6.53 9.98 -17.83
C GLU A 209 -8.00 10.00 -17.37
N GLU A 210 -8.85 9.18 -17.99
CA GLU A 210 -10.26 9.04 -17.58
C GLU A 210 -10.38 8.46 -16.17
N VAL A 211 -9.56 7.45 -15.84
CA VAL A 211 -9.49 6.87 -14.49
C VAL A 211 -9.06 7.93 -13.48
N THR A 212 -8.00 8.68 -13.77
CA THR A 212 -7.48 9.74 -12.88
C THR A 212 -8.51 10.84 -12.62
N ARG A 213 -9.16 11.35 -13.68
CA ARG A 213 -10.21 12.38 -13.55
C ARG A 213 -11.38 11.91 -12.70
N ARG A 214 -11.81 10.66 -12.87
CA ARG A 214 -12.90 10.06 -12.11
C ARG A 214 -12.50 9.86 -10.65
N TRP A 215 -11.28 9.40 -10.41
CA TRP A 215 -10.74 9.22 -9.06
C TRP A 215 -10.71 10.53 -8.28
N ASP A 216 -10.27 11.62 -8.92
CA ASP A 216 -10.33 12.96 -8.34
C ASP A 216 -11.77 13.43 -8.08
N ALA A 217 -12.73 13.12 -8.95
CA ALA A 217 -14.14 13.43 -8.74
C ALA A 217 -14.74 12.69 -7.54
N ILE A 218 -14.46 11.38 -7.40
CA ILE A 218 -14.92 10.56 -6.26
C ILE A 218 -14.31 11.09 -4.95
N LYS A 219 -13.01 11.44 -4.95
CA LYS A 219 -12.36 12.07 -3.80
C LYS A 219 -13.03 13.36 -3.35
N ARG A 220 -13.49 14.20 -4.29
CA ARG A 220 -14.22 15.44 -3.98
C ARG A 220 -15.56 15.16 -3.32
N ALA A 221 -16.32 14.20 -3.85
CA ALA A 221 -17.61 13.80 -3.29
C ALA A 221 -17.49 13.22 -1.87
N GLU A 222 -16.46 12.40 -1.61
CA GLU A 222 -16.19 11.80 -0.28
C GLU A 222 -15.89 12.83 0.81
N ARG A 223 -15.39 14.01 0.46
CA ARG A 223 -15.15 15.12 1.41
C ARG A 223 -16.44 15.84 1.82
N GLY A 224 -17.60 15.28 1.47
CA GLY A 224 -18.92 15.73 1.93
C GLY A 224 -19.43 17.01 1.26
N GLY A 225 -18.89 17.37 0.09
CA GLY A 225 -19.30 18.58 -0.63
C GLY A 225 -19.09 19.89 0.15
N LYS A 226 -18.39 19.84 1.30
CA LYS A 226 -17.98 21.06 2.01
C LYS A 226 -17.03 21.80 1.07
N GLU A 227 -17.41 23.01 0.67
CA GLU A 227 -16.45 23.97 0.16
C GLU A 227 -15.31 24.03 1.16
N ALA A 228 -14.15 23.53 0.74
CA ALA A 228 -12.95 23.66 1.52
C ALA A 228 -12.73 25.17 1.68
N GLY A 229 -12.65 25.67 2.92
CA GLY A 229 -12.59 27.10 3.20
C GLY A 229 -11.44 27.80 2.46
N SER A 230 -10.41 27.03 2.08
CA SER A 230 -9.34 27.40 1.15
C SER A 230 -9.08 26.31 0.09
N LEU A 231 -8.70 26.71 -1.12
CA LEU A 231 -8.22 25.81 -2.20
C LEU A 231 -7.05 24.92 -1.77
N LEU A 232 -6.31 25.33 -0.73
CA LEU A 232 -5.15 24.62 -0.19
C LEU A 232 -5.52 23.67 0.97
N ASP A 233 -6.77 23.65 1.43
CA ASP A 233 -7.19 22.86 2.59
C ASP A 233 -7.06 21.35 2.33
N GLY A 234 -6.34 20.67 3.22
CA GLY A 234 -6.08 19.23 3.15
C GLY A 234 -4.76 18.85 2.47
N VAL A 235 -3.83 19.79 2.24
CA VAL A 235 -2.40 19.45 2.12
C VAL A 235 -1.90 19.15 3.53
N SER A 236 -1.43 17.92 3.77
CA SER A 236 -0.95 17.57 5.11
C SER A 236 0.27 18.42 5.47
N ARG A 237 0.25 18.99 6.68
CA ARG A 237 1.42 19.68 7.24
C ARG A 237 2.55 18.71 7.59
N SER A 238 2.27 17.41 7.64
CA SER A 238 3.25 16.37 7.94
C SER A 238 4.07 15.91 6.73
N LEU A 239 3.75 16.41 5.52
CA LEU A 239 4.54 16.07 4.33
C LEU A 239 5.94 16.70 4.42
N PRO A 240 6.98 16.02 3.91
CA PRO A 240 8.28 16.63 3.64
C PRO A 240 8.16 17.91 2.82
N ALA A 241 9.13 18.82 2.97
CA ALA A 241 9.02 20.18 2.46
C ALA A 241 8.79 20.25 0.94
N LEU A 242 9.54 19.46 0.15
CA LEU A 242 9.42 19.46 -1.32
C LEU A 242 8.11 18.81 -1.76
N SER A 243 7.75 17.68 -1.17
CA SER A 243 6.45 17.02 -1.37
C SER A 243 5.27 17.95 -1.07
N ARG A 244 5.35 18.70 0.03
CA ARG A 244 4.34 19.67 0.44
C ARG A 244 4.24 20.83 -0.54
N ALA A 245 5.37 21.42 -0.92
CA ALA A 245 5.42 22.48 -1.92
C ALA A 245 4.83 22.04 -3.27
N CYS A 246 5.18 20.84 -3.72
CA CYS A 246 4.67 20.25 -4.95
C CYS A 246 3.15 20.07 -4.90
N GLU A 247 2.59 19.56 -3.80
CA GLU A 247 1.15 19.39 -3.63
C GLU A 247 0.40 20.74 -3.54
N LEU A 248 0.97 21.76 -2.88
CA LEU A 248 0.42 23.12 -2.85
C LEU A 248 0.31 23.68 -4.28
N GLN A 249 1.38 23.56 -5.07
CA GLN A 249 1.41 24.03 -6.45
C GLN A 249 0.46 23.24 -7.37
N LYS A 250 0.37 21.91 -7.22
CA LYS A 250 -0.63 21.08 -7.94
C LYS A 250 -2.06 21.54 -7.66
N ARG A 251 -2.36 22.01 -6.45
CA ARG A 251 -3.68 22.54 -6.11
C ARG A 251 -3.93 23.94 -6.64
N ALA A 252 -2.95 24.82 -6.55
CA ALA A 252 -3.02 26.14 -7.18
C ALA A 252 -3.28 26.00 -8.70
N ALA A 253 -2.60 25.05 -9.34
CA ALA A 253 -2.77 24.76 -10.76
C ALA A 253 -4.19 24.30 -11.13
N ARG A 254 -4.85 23.53 -10.26
CA ARG A 254 -6.26 23.13 -10.46
C ARG A 254 -7.23 24.31 -10.46
N ALA A 255 -6.84 25.43 -9.84
CA ALA A 255 -7.61 26.68 -9.85
C ALA A 255 -7.22 27.61 -11.03
N GLY A 256 -6.37 27.15 -11.96
CA GLY A 256 -5.88 27.94 -13.08
C GLY A 256 -4.67 28.82 -12.75
N PHE A 257 -4.11 28.71 -11.54
CA PHE A 257 -2.88 29.42 -11.16
C PHE A 257 -1.66 28.55 -11.49
N ASP A 258 -1.33 28.49 -12.78
CA ASP A 258 -0.18 27.75 -13.29
C ASP A 258 0.32 28.34 -14.63
N TRP A 259 1.58 28.08 -14.97
CA TRP A 259 2.13 28.33 -16.29
C TRP A 259 1.69 27.26 -17.29
N ASP A 260 1.80 27.50 -18.59
CA ASP A 260 1.46 26.48 -19.59
C ASP A 260 2.56 25.42 -19.72
N ASP A 261 3.83 25.84 -19.65
CA ASP A 261 5.00 25.00 -19.84
C ASP A 261 6.08 25.24 -18.75
N ALA A 262 7.26 24.65 -18.95
CA ALA A 262 8.39 24.76 -18.04
C ALA A 262 9.21 26.07 -18.20
N ALA A 263 8.98 26.86 -19.25
CA ALA A 263 9.77 28.07 -19.50
C ALA A 263 9.52 29.13 -18.42
N GLY A 264 8.26 29.35 -18.04
CA GLY A 264 7.90 30.28 -16.96
C GLY A 264 8.58 29.95 -15.63
N PRO A 265 8.43 28.72 -15.10
CA PRO A 265 9.14 28.30 -13.89
C PRO A 265 10.66 28.34 -14.02
N ALA A 266 11.23 28.07 -15.19
CA ALA A 266 12.67 28.18 -15.41
C ALA A 266 13.17 29.63 -15.30
N GLU A 267 12.44 30.60 -15.86
CA GLU A 267 12.75 32.03 -15.65
C GLU A 267 12.63 32.40 -14.17
N LYS A 268 11.57 31.93 -13.49
CA LYS A 268 11.41 32.21 -12.06
C LYS A 268 12.56 31.65 -11.23
N VAL A 269 13.07 30.45 -11.52
CA VAL A 269 14.27 29.90 -10.85
C VAL A 269 15.50 30.82 -11.05
N ARG A 270 15.67 31.44 -12.23
CA ARG A 270 16.79 32.37 -12.46
C ARG A 270 16.63 33.67 -11.69
N GLU A 271 15.40 34.18 -11.60
CA GLU A 271 15.04 35.36 -10.83
C GLU A 271 15.34 35.14 -9.34
N GLU A 272 14.77 34.10 -8.74
CA GLU A 272 14.94 33.77 -7.31
C GLU A 272 16.41 33.46 -6.97
N LEU A 273 17.18 32.88 -7.90
CA LEU A 273 18.62 32.69 -7.72
C LEU A 273 19.36 34.02 -7.62
N ALA A 274 19.00 35.00 -8.47
CA ALA A 274 19.60 36.32 -8.43
C ALA A 274 19.24 37.06 -7.14
N GLU A 275 17.99 36.92 -6.68
CA GLU A 275 17.48 37.50 -5.43
C GLU A 275 18.20 36.88 -4.22
N ALA A 276 18.25 35.55 -4.11
CA ALA A 276 18.96 34.84 -3.04
C ALA A 276 20.46 35.18 -2.93
N LEU A 277 21.13 35.39 -4.07
CA LEU A 277 22.55 35.79 -4.10
C LEU A 277 22.77 37.25 -3.70
N SER A 278 21.78 38.12 -3.97
CA SER A 278 21.86 39.57 -3.69
C SER A 278 21.28 39.95 -2.33
N ALA A 279 20.54 39.04 -1.70
CA ALA A 279 19.81 39.27 -0.46
C ALA A 279 20.73 39.59 0.73
N PRO A 280 20.36 40.56 1.59
CA PRO A 280 21.04 40.78 2.85
C PRO A 280 20.85 39.58 3.80
N PRO A 281 21.72 39.40 4.82
CA PRO A 281 21.69 38.24 5.71
C PRO A 281 20.33 37.96 6.35
N GLU A 282 19.56 39.00 6.69
CA GLU A 282 18.24 38.92 7.31
C GLU A 282 17.12 38.41 6.40
N GLU A 283 17.28 38.55 5.07
CA GLU A 283 16.28 38.12 4.08
C GLU A 283 16.69 36.82 3.38
N ARG A 284 17.98 36.46 3.43
CA ARG A 284 18.56 35.33 2.70
C ARG A 284 17.86 33.99 2.93
N GLU A 285 17.36 33.73 4.13
CA GLU A 285 16.61 32.49 4.42
C GLU A 285 15.29 32.42 3.63
N ALA A 286 14.57 33.54 3.54
CA ALA A 286 13.31 33.62 2.80
C ALA A 286 13.56 33.43 1.30
N GLU A 287 14.55 34.13 0.76
CA GLU A 287 14.91 34.09 -0.67
C GLU A 287 15.41 32.71 -1.10
N VAL A 288 16.19 32.02 -0.25
CA VAL A 288 16.54 30.61 -0.49
C VAL A 288 15.30 29.72 -0.47
N GLY A 289 14.34 30.00 0.42
CA GLY A 289 13.05 29.31 0.45
C GLY A 289 12.25 29.47 -0.85
N ASP A 290 12.18 30.68 -1.38
CA ASP A 290 11.47 30.98 -2.63
C ASP A 290 12.18 30.37 -3.86
N LEU A 291 13.52 30.38 -3.88
CA LEU A 291 14.31 29.63 -4.86
C LEU A 291 13.98 28.13 -4.85
N LEU A 292 13.96 27.51 -3.66
CA LEU A 292 13.60 26.08 -3.53
C LEU A 292 12.16 25.83 -3.98
N PHE A 293 11.23 26.73 -3.66
CA PHE A 293 9.83 26.65 -4.09
C PHE A 293 9.70 26.77 -5.62
N ALA A 294 10.46 27.66 -6.26
CA ALA A 294 10.52 27.80 -7.71
C ALA A 294 11.12 26.56 -8.39
N VAL A 295 12.17 25.97 -7.81
CA VAL A 295 12.76 24.71 -8.29
C VAL A 295 11.75 23.56 -8.24
N VAL A 296 10.97 23.45 -7.16
CA VAL A 296 9.88 22.46 -7.05
C VAL A 296 8.84 22.63 -8.17
N ASN A 297 8.53 23.88 -8.53
CA ASN A 297 7.59 24.17 -9.60
C ASN A 297 8.13 23.78 -10.98
N LEU A 298 9.41 24.05 -11.23
CA LEU A 298 10.10 23.61 -12.44
C LEU A 298 10.12 22.09 -12.54
N ALA A 299 10.49 21.38 -11.47
CA ALA A 299 10.49 19.91 -11.42
C ALA A 299 9.10 19.35 -11.75
N ARG A 300 8.05 19.91 -11.14
CA ARG A 300 6.66 19.53 -11.42
C ARG A 300 6.29 19.71 -12.89
N LYS A 301 6.68 20.81 -13.53
CA LYS A 301 6.43 21.05 -14.96
C LYS A 301 7.20 20.11 -15.89
N LEU A 302 8.36 19.64 -15.44
CA LEU A 302 9.14 18.63 -16.15
C LEU A 302 8.60 17.20 -15.93
N GLY A 303 7.54 17.03 -15.13
CA GLY A 303 6.99 15.72 -14.78
C GLY A 303 7.84 14.94 -13.78
N VAL A 304 8.72 15.63 -13.04
CA VAL A 304 9.63 15.04 -12.06
C VAL A 304 9.08 15.26 -10.66
N ASP A 305 9.09 14.22 -9.83
CA ASP A 305 8.80 14.38 -8.40
C ASP A 305 10.04 14.95 -7.69
N PRO A 306 9.96 16.16 -7.11
CA PRO A 306 11.13 16.84 -6.56
C PRO A 306 11.69 16.15 -5.31
N GLU A 307 10.86 15.48 -4.52
CA GLU A 307 11.30 14.75 -3.33
C GLU A 307 12.17 13.56 -3.74
N VAL A 308 11.63 12.74 -4.64
CA VAL A 308 12.32 11.55 -5.17
C VAL A 308 13.60 11.96 -5.90
N ALA A 309 13.54 13.03 -6.70
CA ALA A 309 14.72 13.53 -7.42
C ALA A 309 15.86 13.96 -6.49
N LEU A 310 15.54 14.62 -5.36
CA LEU A 310 16.56 15.01 -4.39
C LEU A 310 17.08 13.80 -3.61
N THR A 311 16.23 12.83 -3.24
CA THR A 311 16.66 11.57 -2.62
C THR A 311 17.68 10.85 -3.50
N GLY A 312 17.37 10.63 -4.78
CA GLY A 312 18.29 9.98 -5.71
C GLY A 312 19.58 10.80 -5.97
N ALA A 313 19.50 12.13 -5.92
CA ALA A 313 20.69 12.99 -6.01
C ALA A 313 21.60 12.86 -4.78
N SER A 314 21.02 12.78 -3.58
CA SER A 314 21.73 12.59 -2.32
C SER A 314 22.41 11.22 -2.25
N ALA A 315 21.70 10.13 -2.60
CA ALA A 315 22.26 8.79 -2.65
C ALA A 315 23.46 8.71 -3.63
N LYS A 316 23.32 9.33 -4.81
CA LYS A 316 24.41 9.46 -5.78
C LYS A 316 25.60 10.26 -5.23
N PHE A 317 25.35 11.32 -4.46
CA PHE A 317 26.41 12.07 -3.81
C PHE A 317 27.16 11.19 -2.80
N GLU A 318 26.43 10.48 -1.95
CA GLU A 318 27.00 9.60 -0.94
C GLU A 318 27.88 8.51 -1.56
N ARG A 319 27.39 7.77 -2.56
CA ARG A 319 28.17 6.73 -3.24
C ARG A 319 29.48 7.25 -3.82
N ARG A 320 29.44 8.45 -4.41
CA ARG A 320 30.63 9.08 -5.01
C ARG A 320 31.60 9.59 -3.95
N PHE A 321 31.09 10.19 -2.88
CA PHE A 321 31.93 10.65 -1.79
C PHE A 321 32.60 9.46 -1.08
N ARG A 322 31.86 8.37 -0.86
CA ARG A 322 32.42 7.11 -0.33
C ARG A 322 33.55 6.57 -1.19
N TYR A 323 33.42 6.62 -2.52
CA TYR A 323 34.52 6.26 -3.44
C TYR A 323 35.76 7.16 -3.23
N VAL A 324 35.56 8.47 -3.04
CA VAL A 324 36.66 9.39 -2.73
C VAL A 324 37.33 8.98 -1.42
N GLU A 325 36.56 8.70 -0.37
CA GLU A 325 37.08 8.26 0.93
C GLU A 325 37.87 6.95 0.84
N GLU A 326 37.34 5.94 0.14
CA GLU A 326 38.01 4.66 -0.09
C GLU A 326 39.36 4.84 -0.79
N ARG A 327 39.41 5.67 -1.85
CA ARG A 327 40.65 5.94 -2.59
C ARG A 327 41.68 6.74 -1.81
N LEU A 328 41.24 7.62 -0.92
CA LEU A 328 42.14 8.32 -0.01
C LEU A 328 42.66 7.37 1.08
N ALA A 329 41.79 6.52 1.63
CA ALA A 329 42.14 5.54 2.64
C ALA A 329 43.17 4.51 2.13
N GLU A 330 43.07 4.06 0.87
CA GLU A 330 44.07 3.21 0.20
C GLU A 330 45.48 3.86 0.20
N LYS A 331 45.54 5.19 0.23
CA LYS A 331 46.77 5.97 0.28
C LYS A 331 47.15 6.42 1.70
N GLY A 332 46.40 6.01 2.72
CA GLY A 332 46.58 6.43 4.10
C GLY A 332 46.24 7.90 4.37
N LEU A 333 45.40 8.52 3.52
CA LEU A 333 44.98 9.91 3.61
C LEU A 333 43.50 10.01 4.01
N ARG A 334 43.10 11.15 4.59
CA ARG A 334 41.69 11.49 4.85
C ARG A 334 41.27 12.69 3.98
N PRO A 335 39.96 12.94 3.79
CA PRO A 335 39.47 14.11 3.05
C PRO A 335 40.03 15.44 3.57
N ALA A 336 40.23 15.57 4.88
CA ALA A 336 40.81 16.77 5.51
C ALA A 336 42.31 16.97 5.20
N ASP A 337 42.99 15.95 4.69
CA ASP A 337 44.43 15.97 4.41
C ASP A 337 44.74 16.33 2.94
N VAL A 338 43.71 16.55 2.10
CA VAL A 338 43.84 16.83 0.67
C VAL A 338 43.06 18.08 0.26
N THR A 339 43.40 18.62 -0.91
CA THR A 339 42.72 19.77 -1.50
C THR A 339 41.39 19.37 -2.17
N LEU A 340 40.50 20.35 -2.36
CA LEU A 340 39.27 20.15 -3.12
C LEU A 340 39.54 19.64 -4.54
N ALA A 341 40.58 20.14 -5.21
CA ALA A 341 40.94 19.69 -6.55
C ALA A 341 41.35 18.20 -6.59
N GLU A 342 42.00 17.71 -5.54
CA GLU A 342 42.35 16.28 -5.41
C GLU A 342 41.11 15.43 -5.14
N MET A 343 40.18 15.91 -4.31
CA MET A 343 38.89 15.25 -4.09
C MET A 343 38.04 15.23 -5.36
N ASP A 344 37.98 16.33 -6.11
CA ASP A 344 37.24 16.45 -7.38
C ASP A 344 37.80 15.49 -8.45
N ALA A 345 39.11 15.28 -8.48
CA ALA A 345 39.72 14.31 -9.40
C ALA A 345 39.27 12.87 -9.08
N LEU A 346 39.23 12.50 -7.79
CA LEU A 346 38.72 11.21 -7.34
C LEU A 346 37.20 11.07 -7.54
N TRP A 347 36.46 12.16 -7.38
CA TRP A 347 35.03 12.23 -7.62
C TRP A 347 34.68 11.95 -9.10
N GLU A 348 35.36 12.64 -10.02
CA GLU A 348 35.18 12.42 -11.46
C GLU A 348 35.66 11.02 -11.89
N GLU A 349 36.62 10.44 -11.20
CA GLU A 349 36.99 9.03 -11.37
C GLU A 349 35.85 8.10 -10.94
N GLY A 350 35.30 8.27 -9.73
CA GLY A 350 34.18 7.47 -9.21
C GLY A 350 32.96 7.51 -10.12
N LYS A 351 32.64 8.69 -10.66
CA LYS A 351 31.59 8.88 -11.67
C LYS A 351 31.81 8.07 -12.95
N ARG A 352 33.06 7.97 -13.44
CA ARG A 352 33.38 7.13 -14.62
C ARG A 352 33.24 5.65 -14.32
N VAL A 353 33.63 5.22 -13.12
CA VAL A 353 33.47 3.82 -12.68
C VAL A 353 32.00 3.43 -12.58
N GLU A 354 31.18 4.29 -11.98
CA GLU A 354 29.72 4.13 -11.88
C GLU A 354 29.07 3.99 -13.27
N LEU A 355 29.38 4.91 -14.21
CA LEU A 355 28.87 4.86 -15.57
C LEU A 355 29.27 3.58 -16.32
N ARG A 356 30.53 3.12 -16.15
CA ARG A 356 30.97 1.85 -16.76
C ARG A 356 30.22 0.65 -16.21
N LYS A 357 29.92 0.60 -14.90
CA LYS A 357 29.10 -0.47 -14.32
C LYS A 357 27.66 -0.43 -14.87
N LYS A 358 27.08 0.76 -14.96
CA LYS A 358 25.69 0.95 -15.41
C LYS A 358 25.46 0.62 -16.88
N TYR A 359 26.42 0.93 -17.76
CA TYR A 359 26.26 0.76 -19.22
C TYR A 359 27.13 -0.37 -19.82
N GLY A 360 28.13 -0.86 -19.10
CA GLY A 360 29.04 -1.93 -19.57
C GLY A 360 28.64 -3.35 -19.15
N GLY A 361 27.59 -3.51 -18.33
CA GLY A 361 27.06 -4.82 -17.92
C GLY A 361 26.28 -5.56 -19.02
N ASN A 362 25.88 -4.88 -20.10
CA ASN A 362 25.03 -5.43 -21.15
C ASN A 362 25.79 -6.14 -22.30
N GLU A 363 27.12 -6.13 -22.32
CA GLU A 363 27.93 -6.74 -23.40
C GLU A 363 28.44 -8.16 -23.08
N ARG A 364 27.97 -8.81 -22.01
CA ARG A 364 28.37 -10.18 -21.66
C ARG A 364 27.20 -11.17 -21.58
N GLN A 365 26.25 -11.10 -22.50
CA GLN A 365 25.38 -12.23 -22.84
C GLN A 365 25.02 -12.15 -24.32
N SER A 366 25.89 -12.66 -25.19
CA SER A 366 25.60 -13.00 -26.59
C SER A 366 26.48 -14.15 -27.03
#